data_AF-A0A2X1RIX4-F1
#
_entry.id   AF-A0A2X1RIX4-F1
#
_cell.length_a   1.000
_cell.length_b   1.000
_cell.length_c   1.000
_cell.angle_alpha   90.00
_cell.angle_beta   90.00
_cell.angle_gamma   90.00
#
_symmetry.space_group_name_H-M   'P 1'
#
loop_
_entity.id
_entity.type
_entity.pdbx_description
1 polymer ?
#
loop_
_entity_poly.entity_id
_entity_poly.type
_entity_poly.pdbx_seq_one_letter_code
_entity_poly.pdbx_strand_id
1 'polypeptide(L)' 'MKELENLENNEILNELLDALDAGKTISKSDQQFVDECLDRISELMEELGIEDEDESEDDLYRTFERMDINQFR' A
#
# COMPACT_ATOMS: atom_id res chain seq x y z
N MET A 1 -1.55 8.96 -1.06
CA MET A 1 -2.56 8.54 -2.05
C MET A 1 -2.01 8.42 -3.47
N LYS A 2 -1.49 9.49 -4.10
CA LYS A 2 -1.02 9.42 -5.52
C LYS A 2 0.07 8.37 -5.78
N GLU A 3 0.96 8.13 -4.82
CA GLU A 3 2.01 7.11 -4.95
C GLU A 3 1.43 5.69 -4.94
N LEU A 4 0.53 5.39 -4.01
CA LEU A 4 -0.20 4.12 -3.94
C LEU A 4 -0.99 3.86 -5.23
N GLU A 5 -1.72 4.86 -5.71
CA GLU A 5 -2.46 4.78 -6.99
C GLU A 5 -1.54 4.51 -8.19
N ASN A 6 -0.33 5.09 -8.21
CA ASN A 6 0.63 4.80 -9.27
C ASN A 6 1.19 3.37 -9.18
N LEU A 7 1.37 2.83 -7.97
CA LEU A 7 1.83 1.46 -7.76
C LEU A 7 0.74 0.45 -8.17
N GLU A 8 -0.51 0.69 -7.79
CA GLU A 8 -1.66 -0.13 -8.21
C GLU A 8 -1.88 -0.12 -9.73
N ASN A 9 -1.64 1.01 -10.38
CA ASN A 9 -1.77 1.14 -11.84
C ASN A 9 -0.48 0.82 -12.61
N ASN A 10 0.56 0.30 -11.95
CA ASN A 10 1.81 -0.02 -12.61
C ASN A 10 1.66 -1.31 -13.45
N GLU A 11 1.64 -1.17 -14.77
CA GLU A 11 1.48 -2.28 -15.71
C GLU A 11 2.53 -3.38 -15.52
N ILE A 12 3.79 -3.01 -15.25
CA ILE A 12 4.88 -3.99 -15.06
C ILE A 12 4.67 -4.78 -13.77
N LEU A 13 4.29 -4.10 -12.69
CA LEU A 13 4.00 -4.77 -11.42
C LEU A 13 2.84 -5.76 -11.59
N ASN A 14 1.75 -5.32 -12.25
CA ASN A 14 0.58 -6.15 -12.49
C ASN A 14 0.91 -7.39 -13.35
N GLU A 15 1.68 -7.24 -14.42
CA GLU A 15 2.10 -8.37 -15.26
C GLU A 15 2.97 -9.38 -14.49
N LEU A 16 3.84 -8.91 -13.60
CA LEU A 16 4.68 -9.77 -12.77
C LEU A 16 3.88 -10.51 -11.70
N LEU A 17 2.90 -9.85 -11.07
CA LEU A 17 1.97 -10.47 -10.14
C LEU A 17 1.11 -11.54 -10.85
N ASP A 18 0.56 -11.24 -12.03
CA ASP A 18 -0.17 -12.21 -12.86
C ASP A 18 0.70 -13.42 -13.22
N ALA A 19 1.99 -13.21 -13.49
CA ALA A 19 2.93 -14.30 -13.77
C ALA A 19 3.16 -15.19 -12.53
N LEU A 20 3.33 -14.58 -11.35
CA LEU A 20 3.48 -15.30 -10.09
C LEU A 20 2.20 -16.09 -9.74
N ASP A 21 1.02 -15.49 -9.91
CA ASP A 21 -0.29 -16.14 -9.69
C ASP A 21 -0.52 -17.30 -10.65
N ALA A 22 -0.04 -17.19 -11.89
CA ALA A 22 -0.04 -18.28 -12.85
C ALA A 22 1.00 -19.39 -12.53
N GLY A 23 1.75 -19.26 -11.43
CA GLY A 23 2.79 -20.20 -11.00
C GLY A 23 4.05 -20.16 -11.87
N LYS A 24 4.27 -19.08 -12.63
CA LYS A 24 5.49 -18.90 -13.42
C LYS A 24 6.62 -18.41 -12.54
N THR A 25 7.84 -18.78 -12.90
CA THR A 25 9.05 -18.24 -12.26
C THR A 25 9.49 -16.98 -13.00
N ILE A 26 9.63 -15.87 -12.27
CA ILE A 26 10.21 -14.62 -12.77
C ILE A 26 11.70 -14.54 -12.45
N SER A 27 12.41 -13.57 -13.04
CA SER A 27 13.84 -13.40 -12.75
C SER A 27 14.07 -12.89 -11.33
N LYS A 28 15.29 -13.04 -10.81
CA LYS A 28 15.62 -12.52 -9.47
C LYS A 28 15.49 -11.00 -9.37
N SER A 29 15.80 -10.27 -10.43
CA SER A 29 15.63 -8.81 -10.47
C SER A 29 14.16 -8.43 -10.48
N ASP A 30 13.32 -9.19 -11.18
CA ASP A 30 11.88 -8.91 -11.23
C ASP A 30 11.22 -9.25 -9.89
N GLN A 31 11.63 -10.35 -9.26
CA GLN A 31 11.18 -10.68 -7.90
C GLN A 31 11.56 -9.58 -6.90
N GLN A 32 12.81 -9.12 -6.94
CA GLN A 32 13.24 -8.03 -6.07
C GLN A 32 12.43 -6.75 -6.31
N PHE A 33 12.10 -6.43 -7.57
CA PHE A 33 11.26 -5.28 -7.90
C PHE A 33 9.83 -5.42 -7.33
N VAL A 34 9.22 -6.61 -7.47
CA VAL A 34 7.90 -6.90 -6.90
C VAL A 34 7.94 -6.75 -5.38
N ASP A 35 8.94 -7.35 -4.72
CA ASP A 35 9.10 -7.28 -3.27
C ASP A 35 9.23 -5.83 -2.78
N GLU A 36 10.11 -5.02 -3.41
CA GLU A 36 10.29 -3.59 -3.08
C GLU A 36 9.00 -2.77 -3.28
N CYS A 37 8.21 -3.11 -4.30
CA CYS A 37 6.93 -2.43 -4.57
C CYS A 37 5.87 -2.81 -3.53
N LEU A 38 5.78 -4.08 -3.14
CA LEU A 38 4.85 -4.56 -2.11
C LEU A 38 5.20 -4.01 -0.72
N ASP A 39 6.49 -3.95 -0.39
CA ASP A 39 6.98 -3.30 0.84
C ASP A 39 6.55 -1.83 0.87
N ARG A 40 6.72 -1.12 -0.26
CA ARG A 40 6.33 0.29 -0.35
C ARG A 40 4.81 0.48 -0.25
N ILE A 41 4.02 -0.40 -0.85
CA ILE A 41 2.56 -0.40 -0.70
C ILE A 41 2.18 -0.58 0.77
N SER A 42 2.82 -1.51 1.47
CA SER A 42 2.57 -1.79 2.88
C SER A 42 2.89 -0.59 3.77
N GLU A 43 4.07 0.04 3.58
CA GLU A 43 4.43 1.29 4.27
C GLU A 43 3.41 2.42 4.00
N LEU A 44 2.96 2.57 2.76
CA LEU A 44 1.98 3.59 2.39
C LEU A 44 0.60 3.31 3.01
N MET A 45 0.22 2.05 3.17
CA MET A 45 -1.01 1.66 3.86
C MET A 45 -0.93 1.97 5.36
N GLU A 46 0.21 1.68 6.01
CA GLU A 46 0.49 2.04 7.41
C GLU A 46 0.46 3.57 7.60
N GLU A 47 1.13 4.34 6.74
CA GLU A 47 1.11 5.81 6.77
C GLU A 47 -0.30 6.40 6.61
N LEU A 48 -1.18 5.70 5.89
CA LEU A 48 -2.57 6.09 5.70
C LEU A 48 -3.49 5.66 6.86
N GLY A 49 -2.97 4.93 7.85
CA GLY A 49 -3.76 4.35 8.94
C GLY A 49 -4.71 3.25 8.47
N ILE A 50 -4.40 2.62 7.33
CA ILE A 50 -5.09 1.44 6.82
C ILE A 50 -4.23 0.24 7.24
N GLU A 51 -4.13 0.01 8.55
CA GLU A 51 -3.61 -1.27 9.04
C GLU A 51 -4.67 -2.35 8.82
N ASP A 52 -4.24 -3.59 8.52
CA ASP A 52 -5.12 -4.76 8.62
C ASP A 52 -5.78 -4.72 10.00
N GLU A 53 -7.11 -4.62 10.02
CA GLU A 53 -7.96 -4.42 11.21
C GLU A 53 -7.90 -5.61 12.19
N ASP A 54 -6.74 -5.85 12.80
CA ASP A 54 -6.59 -6.76 13.94
C ASP A 54 -6.00 -6.07 15.19
N GLU A 55 -5.65 -4.76 15.16
CA GLU A 55 -5.30 -4.01 16.38
C GLU A 55 -6.03 -2.65 16.52
N SER A 56 -7.30 -2.76 16.95
CA SER A 56 -8.09 -1.80 17.74
C SER A 56 -8.78 -0.62 17.04
N GLU A 57 -10.10 -0.55 17.24
CA GLU A 57 -11.00 0.56 16.87
C GLU A 57 -10.53 1.94 17.38
N ASP A 58 -9.53 2.03 18.26
CA ASP A 58 -9.06 3.28 18.89
C ASP A 58 -8.25 4.18 17.95
N ASP A 59 -7.56 3.65 16.93
CA ASP A 59 -6.64 4.46 16.11
C ASP A 59 -7.36 5.25 14.99
N LEU A 60 -8.48 4.70 14.51
CA LEU A 60 -9.36 5.42 13.57
C LEU A 60 -9.98 6.67 14.23
N TYR A 61 -10.39 6.58 15.51
CA TYR A 61 -10.91 7.74 16.26
C TYR A 61 -9.85 8.81 16.51
N ARG A 62 -8.59 8.43 16.78
CA ARG A 62 -7.49 9.41 16.95
C ARG A 62 -7.20 10.20 15.69
N THR A 63 -7.32 9.56 14.53
CA THR A 63 -7.07 10.19 13.23
C THR A 63 -8.15 11.24 12.91
N PHE A 64 -9.41 10.95 13.24
CA PHE A 64 -10.50 11.93 13.14
C PHE A 64 -10.39 13.06 14.20
N GLU A 65 -9.91 12.78 15.41
CA GLU A 65 -9.70 13.81 16.45
C GLU A 65 -8.57 14.79 16.13
N ARG A 66 -7.56 14.37 15.35
CA ARG A 66 -6.44 15.23 14.92
C ARG A 66 -6.77 16.18 13.77
N MET A 67 -7.87 15.96 13.04
CA MET A 67 -8.35 16.91 12.04
C MET A 67 -9.00 18.10 12.73
N ASP A 68 -8.18 19.09 13.06
CA ASP A 68 -8.57 20.35 13.68
C ASP A 68 -9.52 21.13 12.74
N ILE A 69 -10.82 21.00 12.99
CA ILE A 69 -11.93 21.65 12.26
C ILE A 69 -11.83 23.19 12.32
N ASN A 70 -10.90 23.74 13.10
CA ASN A 70 -10.61 25.17 13.17
C ASN A 70 -9.69 25.68 12.07
N GLN A 71 -9.09 24.81 11.23
CA GLN A 71 -8.17 25.24 10.17
C GLN A 71 -8.88 25.74 8.89
N PHE A 72 -10.21 25.66 8.83
CA PHE A 72 -11.04 26.17 7.72
C PHE A 72 -11.84 27.45 8.05
N ARG A 73 -11.37 28.28 8.99
CA ARG A 73 -11.95 29.62 9.22
C ARG A 73 -11.12 30.75 8.62
#